data_AF-A0A7W4HDD5-F1
#
_entry.id   AF-A0A7W4HDD5-F1
#
_cell.length_a   1.000
_cell.length_b   1.000
_cell.length_c   1.000
_cell.angle_alpha   90.00
_cell.angle_beta   90.00
_cell.angle_gamma   90.00
#
_symmetry.space_group_name_H-M   'P 1'
#
loop_
_entity.id
_entity.type
_entity.pdbx_description
1 polymer ?
#
loop_
_entity_poly.entity_id
_entity_poly.type
_entity_poly.pdbx_seq_one_letter_code
_entity_poly.pdbx_strand_id
1 'polypeptide(L)'
;MAKKRQTIRDIQTALQSQTVHFSDTKNAESQQFLGGDSGIAISEESVEKLRMLASYQRCKPEELLQMALDDFFALKRRQLDAAQREQEEGRSE
;
A
#
# COMPACT_ATOMS: atom_id res chain seq x y z
N MET A 1 -56.30 -6.31 23.55
CA MET A 1 -55.59 -5.92 22.32
C MET A 1 -54.51 -4.90 22.66
N ALA A 2 -53.37 -5.35 23.18
CA ALA A 2 -52.30 -4.47 23.65
C ALA A 2 -51.37 -4.09 22.48
N LYS A 3 -51.33 -2.79 22.16
CA LYS A 3 -50.38 -2.21 21.19
C LYS A 3 -48.95 -2.39 21.74
N LYS A 4 -48.15 -3.23 21.09
CA LYS A 4 -46.73 -3.48 21.38
C LYS A 4 -45.98 -2.14 21.35
N ARG A 5 -45.61 -1.63 22.53
CA ARG A 5 -44.67 -0.52 22.67
C ARG A 5 -43.29 -1.06 22.32
N GLN A 6 -42.80 -0.73 21.12
CA GLN A 6 -41.42 -1.00 20.74
C GLN A 6 -40.53 -0.28 21.76
N THR A 7 -39.65 -1.05 22.38
CA THR A 7 -38.78 -0.58 23.46
C THR A 7 -37.65 0.24 22.84
N ILE A 8 -37.16 1.26 23.55
CA ILE A 8 -36.03 2.09 23.10
C ILE A 8 -34.81 1.23 22.71
N ARG A 9 -34.65 0.06 23.34
CA ARG A 9 -33.64 -0.95 22.95
C ARG A 9 -33.80 -1.49 21.52
N ASP A 10 -35.03 -1.68 21.04
CA ASP A 10 -35.28 -2.20 19.69
C ASP A 10 -34.90 -1.15 18.63
N ILE A 11 -35.07 0.14 18.94
CA ILE A 11 -34.61 1.26 18.11
C ILE A 11 -33.08 1.33 18.11
N GLN A 12 -32.43 1.10 19.25
CA GLN A 12 -30.97 1.08 19.36
C GLN A 12 -30.33 -0.05 18.54
N THR A 13 -30.93 -1.25 18.55
CA THR A 13 -30.44 -2.37 17.75
C THR A 13 -30.65 -2.12 16.25
N ALA A 14 -31.77 -1.51 15.85
CA ALA A 14 -32.02 -1.16 14.46
C ALA A 14 -31.03 -0.09 13.94
N LEU A 15 -30.72 0.93 14.75
CA LEU A 15 -29.70 1.95 14.41
C LEU A 15 -28.30 1.34 14.26
N GLN A 16 -27.93 0.41 15.14
CA GLN A 16 -26.63 -0.29 15.07
C GLN A 16 -26.52 -1.20 13.84
N SER A 17 -27.61 -1.78 13.34
CA SER A 17 -27.58 -2.64 12.15
C SER A 17 -27.51 -1.88 10.82
N GLN A 18 -27.79 -0.57 10.81
CA GLN A 18 -27.90 0.24 9.58
C GLN A 18 -26.74 1.22 9.40
N THR A 19 -25.63 1.06 10.12
CA THR A 19 -24.41 1.85 9.91
C THR A 19 -23.35 0.98 9.22
N VAL A 20 -23.61 0.67 7.96
CA VAL A 20 -22.66 0.00 7.05
C VAL A 20 -22.22 1.01 5.99
N HIS A 21 -20.92 1.34 6.05
CA HIS A 21 -20.08 2.16 5.16
C HIS A 21 -20.33 3.68 5.12
N PHE A 22 -19.31 4.47 5.53
CA PHE A 22 -18.45 5.23 4.63
C PHE A 22 -17.34 5.98 5.44
N SER A 23 -16.08 5.68 5.11
CA SER A 23 -14.86 6.51 5.21
C SER A 23 -14.36 7.08 6.57
N ASP A 24 -13.12 6.68 6.89
CA ASP A 24 -11.97 7.50 7.30
C ASP A 24 -12.04 8.36 8.56
N THR A 25 -11.42 7.89 9.66
CA THR A 25 -10.03 8.22 10.04
C THR A 25 -9.78 8.08 11.56
N LYS A 26 -8.57 7.57 11.85
CA LYS A 26 -7.71 7.76 13.04
C LYS A 26 -7.91 6.87 14.29
N ASN A 27 -6.78 6.19 14.58
CA ASN A 27 -6.26 5.69 15.87
C ASN A 27 -7.00 4.49 16.48
N ALA A 28 -6.34 3.39 16.89
CA ALA A 28 -4.92 3.12 17.09
C ALA A 28 -4.70 1.60 17.27
N GLU A 29 -3.41 1.23 17.29
CA GLU A 29 -2.79 0.05 17.95
C GLU A 29 -2.45 -1.19 17.09
N SER A 30 -1.16 -1.24 16.75
CA SER A 30 -0.29 -2.42 16.90
C SER A 30 -0.52 -3.61 15.98
N GLN A 31 -0.35 -3.40 14.66
CA GLN A 31 0.13 -4.46 13.78
C GLN A 31 1.30 -3.92 12.94
N GLN A 32 2.46 -4.54 13.12
CA GLN A 32 3.57 -4.45 12.16
C GLN A 32 3.08 -5.04 10.84
N PHE A 33 2.41 -4.21 10.04
CA PHE A 33 2.07 -4.51 8.67
C PHE A 33 3.08 -3.73 7.82
N LEU A 34 4.18 -4.39 7.46
CA LEU A 34 5.05 -3.96 6.34
C LEU A 34 4.30 -4.22 5.02
N GLY A 35 3.14 -3.59 4.89
CA GLY A 35 2.22 -3.70 3.77
C GLY A 35 1.42 -2.41 3.71
N GLY A 36 2.11 -1.29 3.67
CA GLY A 36 1.46 0.00 3.50
C GLY A 36 0.71 -0.02 2.18
N ASP A 37 -0.59 0.28 2.25
CA ASP A 37 -1.44 0.70 1.13
C ASP A 37 -0.98 2.08 0.57
N SER A 38 0.34 2.31 0.60
CA SER A 38 1.03 3.47 0.07
C SER A 38 1.35 3.18 -1.38
N GLY A 39 0.33 3.18 -2.23
CA GLY A 39 0.52 3.19 -3.67
C GLY A 39 1.40 4.38 -4.05
N ILE A 40 2.43 4.13 -4.86
CA ILE A 40 3.22 5.21 -5.44
C ILE A 40 2.31 5.93 -6.45
N ALA A 41 2.07 7.22 -6.25
CA ALA A 41 1.32 8.02 -7.20
C ALA A 41 2.16 8.20 -8.47
N ILE A 42 1.73 7.56 -9.56
CA ILE A 42 2.31 7.69 -10.89
C ILE A 42 1.37 8.56 -11.73
N SER A 43 1.90 9.50 -12.51
CA SER A 43 1.07 10.32 -13.39
C SER A 43 0.37 9.47 -14.45
N GLU A 44 -0.81 9.91 -14.88
CA GLU A 44 -1.60 9.21 -15.89
C GLU A 44 -0.82 9.05 -17.21
N GLU A 45 -0.08 10.08 -17.62
CA GLU A 45 0.80 10.05 -18.79
C GLU A 45 1.88 8.96 -18.68
N SER A 46 2.47 8.79 -17.49
CA SER A 46 3.49 7.76 -17.26
C SER A 46 2.88 6.35 -17.30
N VAL A 47 1.65 6.17 -16.79
CA VAL A 47 0.93 4.90 -16.87
C VAL A 47 0.60 4.55 -18.33
N GLU A 48 0.19 5.53 -19.13
CA GLU A 48 -0.10 5.32 -20.55
C GLU A 48 1.15 4.89 -21.34
N LYS A 49 2.28 5.58 -21.10
CA LYS A 49 3.58 5.18 -21.67
C LYS A 49 4.01 3.78 -21.25
N LEU A 50 3.80 3.43 -19.98
CA LEU A 50 4.10 2.09 -19.47
C LEU A 50 3.27 1.02 -20.19
N ARG A 51 1.97 1.25 -20.38
CA ARG A 51 1.08 0.34 -21.11
C ARG A 51 1.49 0.18 -22.58
N MET A 52 1.86 1.27 -23.25
CA MET A 52 2.38 1.22 -24.62
C MET A 52 3.64 0.39 -24.71
N LEU A 53 4.59 0.60 -23.79
CA LEU A 53 5.84 -0.15 -23.74
C LEU A 53 5.63 -1.64 -23.48
N ALA A 54 4.77 -1.97 -22.51
CA ALA A 54 4.40 -3.34 -22.21
C ALA A 54 3.77 -4.05 -23.42
N SER A 55 2.89 -3.34 -24.14
CA SER A 55 2.27 -3.85 -25.37
C SER A 55 3.30 -4.12 -26.47
N TYR A 56 4.28 -3.23 -26.65
CA TYR A 56 5.36 -3.41 -27.61
C TYR A 56 6.24 -4.62 -27.28
N GLN A 57 6.54 -4.83 -25.98
CA GLN A 57 7.37 -5.93 -25.49
C GLN A 57 6.59 -7.24 -25.29
N ARG A 58 5.27 -7.24 -25.51
CA ARG A 58 4.37 -8.37 -25.29
C ARG A 58 4.43 -8.92 -23.86
N CYS A 59 4.58 -8.03 -22.88
CA CYS A 59 4.57 -8.36 -21.46
C CYS A 59 3.47 -7.61 -20.73
N LYS A 60 3.22 -7.96 -19.47
CA LYS A 60 2.28 -7.20 -18.63
C LYS A 60 2.97 -5.95 -18.06
N PRO A 61 2.26 -4.82 -17.91
CA PRO A 61 2.81 -3.62 -17.29
C PRO A 61 3.41 -3.88 -15.90
N GLU A 62 2.78 -4.77 -15.12
CA GLU A 62 3.24 -5.17 -13.79
C GLU A 62 4.56 -5.92 -13.83
N GLU A 63 4.77 -6.79 -14.83
CA GLU A 63 6.04 -7.52 -15.01
C GLU A 63 7.17 -6.56 -15.37
N LEU A 64 6.88 -5.58 -16.22
CA LEU A 64 7.84 -4.55 -16.60
C LEU A 64 8.24 -3.68 -15.41
N LEU A 65 7.26 -3.32 -14.57
CA LEU A 65 7.51 -2.58 -13.34
C LEU A 65 8.33 -3.40 -12.34
N GLN A 66 8.01 -4.69 -12.19
CA GLN A 66 8.75 -5.60 -11.32
C GLN A 66 10.21 -5.71 -11.73
N MET A 67 10.50 -5.92 -13.02
CA MET A 67 11.88 -5.96 -13.52
C MET A 67 12.63 -4.66 -13.24
N ALA A 68 12.00 -3.51 -13.48
CA ALA A 68 12.63 -2.22 -13.22
C ALA A 68 12.93 -2.01 -11.72
N LEU A 69 12.03 -2.46 -10.84
CA LEU A 69 12.24 -2.41 -9.40
C LEU A 69 13.35 -3.36 -8.95
N ASP A 70 13.40 -4.58 -9.48
CA ASP A 70 14.44 -5.56 -9.17
C ASP A 70 15.83 -5.02 -9.55
N ASP A 71 15.95 -4.43 -10.74
CA ASP A 71 17.19 -3.78 -11.19
C ASP A 71 17.58 -2.59 -10.29
N PHE A 72 16.60 -1.78 -9.90
CA PHE A 72 16.82 -0.65 -8.99
C PHE A 72 17.32 -1.12 -7.62
N PHE A 73 16.69 -2.14 -7.03
CA PHE A 73 17.11 -2.69 -5.74
C PHE A 73 18.48 -3.37 -5.84
N ALA A 74 18.79 -4.07 -6.93
CA ALA A 74 20.11 -4.64 -7.16
C ALA A 74 21.19 -3.55 -7.20
N LEU A 75 20.92 -2.43 -7.87
CA LEU A 75 21.83 -1.29 -7.89
C LEU A 75 22.01 -0.68 -6.49
N LYS A 76 20.91 -0.45 -5.77
CA LYS A 76 20.96 0.13 -4.42
C LYS A 76 21.68 -0.75 -3.42
N ARG A 77 21.53 -2.07 -3.53
CA ARG A 77 22.28 -3.03 -2.72
C ARG A 77 23.78 -2.92 -2.95
N ARG A 78 24.22 -2.84 -4.21
CA ARG A 78 25.66 -2.65 -4.52
C ARG A 78 26.21 -1.33 -3.99
N GLN A 79 25.43 -0.25 -4.09
CA GLN A 79 25.82 1.05 -3.52
C GLN A 79 25.93 0.99 -2.00
N LEU A 80 25.02 0.26 -1.34
CA LEU A 80 25.05 0.06 0.09
C LEU A 80 26.24 -0.80 0.52
N ASP A 81 26.53 -1.89 -0.19
CA ASP A 81 27.69 -2.75 0.06
C ASP A 81 29.01 -1.95 -0.07
N ALA A 82 29.10 -1.06 -1.07
CA ALA A 82 30.26 -0.18 -1.23
C ALA A 82 30.39 0.82 -0.07
N ALA A 83 29.29 1.49 0.30
CA ALA A 83 29.27 2.44 1.41
C ALA A 83 29.56 1.79 2.77
N GLN A 84 29.15 0.52 2.96
CA GLN A 84 29.45 -0.25 4.17
C GLN A 84 30.95 -0.57 4.27
N ARG A 85 31.59 -0.96 3.16
CA ARG A 85 33.04 -1.20 3.13
C ARG A 85 33.84 0.07 3.43
N GLU A 86 33.44 1.21 2.86
CA GLU A 86 34.08 2.49 3.18
C GLU A 86 33.95 2.86 4.66
N GLN A 87 32.82 2.56 5.31
CA GLN A 87 32.64 2.79 6.75
C GLN A 87 33.47 1.82 7.62
N GLU A 88 33.64 0.57 7.19
CA GLU A 88 34.44 -0.43 7.91
C GLU A 88 35.94 -0.12 7.80
N GLU A 89 36.40 0.32 6.62
CA GLU A 89 37.78 0.75 6.38
C GLU A 89 38.10 2.04 7.15
N GLY A 90 37.19 3.02 7.18
CA GLY A 90 37.37 4.26 7.96
C GLY A 90 37.25 4.11 9.49
N ARG A 91 36.84 2.93 9.99
CA ARG A 91 36.83 2.60 11.43
C ARG A 91 38.09 1.86 11.90
N SER A 92 38.94 1.46 10.96
CA SER A 92 40.16 0.71 11.24
C SER A 92 41.43 1.59 11.26
N GLU A 93 41.27 2.91 11.11
CA GLU A 93 42.28 3.95 11.37
C GLU A 93 42.03 4.63 12.72
#